data_AF-A0A4Z0VT00-F1
#
_entry.id   AF-A0A4Z0VT00-F1
#
_cell.length_a   1.000
_cell.length_b   1.000
_cell.length_c   1.000
_cell.angle_alpha   90.00
_cell.angle_beta   90.00
_cell.angle_gamma   90.00
#
_symmetry.space_group_name_H-M   'P 1'
#
loop_
_entity.id
_entity.type
_entity.pdbx_description
1 polymer ?
#
loop_
_entity_poly.entity_id
_entity_poly.type
_entity_poly.pdbx_seq_one_letter_code
_entity_poly.pdbx_strand_id
1 'polypeptide(L)'
;MKNYLIKKNNQGFYDYLIFATNFESPLNNLLEIEKELSKKNFEGKVLFDLLISNGDEHNRYIESYFDGNNFDHEKFKIVSVDNKIQNISTNFFKKHTKLFENSVLSSIDIFKISRV
;
A
#
# COMPACT_ATOMS: atom_id res chain seq x y z
N MET A 1 -10.17 -6.99 -12.00
CA MET A 1 -9.48 -5.68 -12.12
C MET A 1 -8.30 -5.70 -11.16
N LYS A 2 -7.22 -4.96 -11.43
CA LYS A 2 -6.10 -4.87 -10.47
C LYS A 2 -6.60 -4.24 -9.16
N ASN A 3 -6.27 -4.88 -8.04
CA ASN A 3 -6.59 -4.44 -6.67
C ASN A 3 -5.47 -3.59 -6.04
N TYR A 4 -4.54 -3.08 -6.85
CA TYR A 4 -3.42 -2.30 -6.38
C TYR A 4 -3.06 -1.13 -7.31
N LEU A 5 -2.38 -0.14 -6.73
CA LEU A 5 -1.69 0.93 -7.44
C LEU A 5 -0.26 1.06 -6.92
N ILE A 6 0.72 1.02 -7.83
CA ILE A 6 2.14 1.22 -7.53
C ILE A 6 2.49 2.69 -7.70
N LYS A 7 3.01 3.31 -6.64
CA LYS A 7 3.45 4.70 -6.64
C LYS A 7 4.92 4.79 -6.25
N LYS A 8 5.75 5.38 -7.11
CA LYS A 8 7.12 5.73 -6.75
C LYS A 8 7.11 6.79 -5.65
N ASN A 9 7.93 6.58 -4.63
CA ASN A 9 8.10 7.48 -3.53
C ASN A 9 9.54 8.01 -3.52
N ASN A 10 9.67 9.33 -3.62
CA ASN A 10 10.98 10.00 -3.58
C ASN A 10 11.26 10.59 -2.19
N GLN A 11 10.46 10.24 -1.18
CA GLN A 11 10.50 10.84 0.15
C GLN A 11 10.38 9.77 1.25
N GLY A 12 11.49 9.47 1.93
CA GLY A 12 11.50 8.56 3.07
C GLY A 12 12.21 7.24 2.79
N PHE A 13 11.94 6.23 3.60
CA PHE A 13 12.66 4.96 3.64
C PHE A 13 12.21 3.91 2.59
N TYR A 14 11.08 4.12 1.94
CA TYR A 14 10.50 3.21 0.95
C TYR A 14 10.52 3.85 -0.42
N ASP A 15 11.08 3.17 -1.42
CA ASP A 15 11.16 3.68 -2.79
C ASP A 15 9.84 3.55 -3.55
N TYR A 16 9.03 2.56 -3.16
CA TYR A 16 7.70 2.33 -3.72
C TYR A 16 6.67 2.10 -2.61
N LEU A 17 5.49 2.67 -2.84
CA LEU A 17 4.28 2.41 -2.08
C LEU A 17 3.28 1.66 -2.96
N ILE A 18 2.69 0.60 -2.42
CA ILE A 18 1.66 -0.21 -3.07
C ILE A 18 0.37 -0.02 -2.29
N PHE A 19 -0.58 0.68 -2.90
CA PHE A 19 -1.88 0.95 -2.26
C PHE A 19 -2.89 -0.11 -2.67
N ALA A 20 -3.59 -0.70 -1.71
CA ALA A 20 -4.79 -1.48 -1.98
C ALA A 20 -5.87 -0.57 -2.60
N THR A 21 -6.59 -1.07 -3.61
CA THR A 21 -7.65 -0.31 -4.30
C THR A 21 -9.03 -0.94 -4.22
N ASN A 22 -9.15 -2.12 -3.59
CA ASN A 22 -10.42 -2.72 -3.21
C ASN A 22 -10.22 -3.63 -1.99
N PHE A 23 -11.29 -4.32 -1.58
CA PHE A 23 -11.31 -5.21 -0.42
C PHE A 23 -10.38 -6.43 -0.55
N GLU A 24 -9.93 -6.80 -1.77
CA GLU A 24 -8.97 -7.88 -1.97
C GLU A 24 -7.55 -7.36 -1.74
N SER A 25 -6.79 -8.05 -0.89
CA SER A 25 -5.43 -7.62 -0.58
C SER A 25 -4.52 -7.67 -1.82
N PRO A 26 -3.70 -6.63 -2.08
CA PRO A 26 -2.68 -6.63 -3.14
C PRO A 26 -1.62 -7.71 -2.95
N LEU A 27 -1.51 -8.30 -1.75
CA LEU A 27 -0.64 -9.46 -1.48
C LEU A 27 -1.09 -10.73 -2.25
N ASN A 28 -2.34 -10.79 -2.73
CA ASN A 28 -2.78 -11.86 -3.62
C ASN A 28 -2.23 -11.70 -5.06
N ASN A 29 -1.61 -10.56 -5.37
CA ASN A 29 -1.14 -10.20 -6.70
C ASN A 29 0.38 -9.98 -6.76
N LEU A 30 1.15 -10.55 -5.82
CA LEU A 30 2.62 -10.37 -5.74
C LEU A 30 3.32 -10.66 -7.07
N LEU A 31 3.01 -11.78 -7.73
CA LEU A 31 3.62 -12.13 -9.02
C LEU A 31 3.44 -11.06 -10.11
N GLU A 32 2.35 -10.30 -10.06
CA GLU A 32 2.09 -9.24 -11.03
C GLU A 32 2.83 -7.95 -10.64
N ILE A 33 2.83 -7.63 -9.34
CA ILE A 33 3.56 -6.50 -8.77
C ILE A 33 5.07 -6.65 -9.03
N GLU A 34 5.63 -7.84 -8.80
CA GLU A 34 7.03 -8.18 -9.06
C GLU A 34 7.38 -7.91 -10.53
N LYS A 35 6.58 -8.41 -11.47
CA LYS A 35 6.76 -8.13 -12.90
C LYS A 35 6.73 -6.65 -13.23
N GLU A 36 5.88 -5.86 -12.58
CA GLU A 36 5.83 -4.41 -12.79
C GLU A 36 7.04 -3.68 -12.20
N LEU A 37 7.55 -4.13 -11.05
CA LEU A 37 8.72 -3.57 -10.39
C LEU A 37 10.01 -3.94 -11.14
N SER A 38 10.16 -5.20 -11.58
CA SER A 38 11.30 -5.63 -12.43
C SER A 38 11.39 -4.82 -13.70
N LYS A 39 10.26 -4.54 -14.37
CA LYS A 39 10.23 -3.68 -15.57
C LYS A 39 10.70 -2.25 -15.31
N LYS A 40 10.73 -1.82 -14.05
CA LYS A 40 11.26 -0.51 -13.63
C LYS A 40 12.73 -0.58 -13.22
N ASN A 41 13.38 -1.74 -13.34
CA ASN A 41 14.75 -2.02 -12.87
C ASN A 41 14.95 -1.55 -11.42
N PHE A 42 13.97 -1.85 -10.58
CA PHE A 42 13.94 -1.42 -9.19
C PHE A 42 14.41 -2.55 -8.27
N GLU A 43 15.23 -2.23 -7.27
CA GLU A 43 15.59 -3.09 -6.14
C GLU A 43 15.54 -2.20 -4.89
N GLY A 44 14.93 -2.68 -3.80
CA GLY A 44 14.80 -1.86 -2.60
C GLY A 44 13.60 -2.19 -1.72
N LYS A 45 13.32 -1.28 -0.78
CA LYS A 45 12.24 -1.44 0.19
C LYS A 45 10.91 -0.96 -0.39
N VAL A 46 9.88 -1.77 -0.17
CA VAL A 46 8.52 -1.51 -0.60
C VAL A 46 7.59 -1.54 0.60
N LEU A 47 6.65 -0.61 0.64
CA LEU A 47 5.59 -0.60 1.64
C LEU A 47 4.23 -0.82 0.97
N PHE A 48 3.49 -1.80 1.48
CA PHE A 48 2.09 -2.02 1.18
C PHE A 48 1.24 -1.23 2.18
N ASP A 49 0.29 -0.45 1.65
CA ASP A 49 -0.75 0.20 2.44
C ASP A 49 -2.09 -0.46 2.16
N LEU A 50 -2.54 -1.20 3.17
CA LEU A 50 -3.70 -2.07 3.11
C LEU A 50 -4.95 -1.42 3.68
N LEU A 51 -5.01 -0.09 3.79
CA LEU A 51 -6.17 0.60 4.39
C LEU A 51 -7.51 0.13 3.81
N ILE A 52 -7.59 -0.03 2.49
CA ILE A 52 -8.83 -0.39 1.80
C ILE A 52 -9.23 -1.86 2.05
N SER A 53 -8.27 -2.76 2.23
CA SER A 53 -8.54 -4.21 2.40
C SER A 53 -8.58 -4.64 3.87
N ASN A 54 -7.88 -3.94 4.76
CA ASN A 54 -7.70 -4.33 6.16
C ASN A 54 -8.27 -3.32 7.17
N GLY A 55 -8.61 -2.10 6.73
CA GLY A 55 -9.00 -1.02 7.62
C GLY A 55 -7.80 -0.29 8.23
N ASP A 56 -8.10 0.67 9.12
CA ASP A 56 -7.07 1.41 9.88
C ASP A 56 -6.62 0.61 11.12
N GLU A 57 -6.14 -0.60 10.86
CA GLU A 57 -5.79 -1.60 11.87
C GLU A 57 -4.28 -1.81 11.96
N HIS A 58 -3.84 -2.51 13.00
CA HIS A 58 -2.42 -2.78 13.27
C HIS A 58 -1.68 -3.43 12.08
N ASN A 59 -2.38 -4.19 11.24
CA ASN A 59 -1.85 -4.87 10.05
C ASN A 59 -2.09 -4.09 8.74
N ARG A 60 -2.34 -2.78 8.81
CA ARG A 60 -2.50 -1.90 7.65
C ARG A 60 -1.22 -1.77 6.83
N TYR A 61 -0.09 -1.58 7.49
CA TYR A 61 1.18 -1.34 6.83
C TYR A 61 2.05 -2.58 6.88
N ILE A 62 2.46 -3.07 5.71
CA ILE A 62 3.35 -4.22 5.58
C ILE A 62 4.54 -3.81 4.72
N GLU A 63 5.75 -4.04 5.19
CA GLU A 63 6.95 -3.85 4.36
C GLU A 63 7.50 -5.19 3.87
N SER A 64 8.20 -5.13 2.75
CA SER A 64 9.11 -6.19 2.29
C SER A 64 10.24 -5.58 1.45
N TYR A 65 11.22 -6.40 1.10
CA TYR A 65 12.31 -6.06 0.20
C TYR A 65 12.13 -6.75 -1.14
N PHE A 66 12.29 -6.00 -2.22
CA PHE A 66 12.25 -6.50 -3.58
C PHE A 66 13.67 -6.56 -4.13
N ASP A 67 14.12 -7.74 -4.57
CA ASP A 67 15.51 -8.02 -4.97
C ASP A 67 15.82 -7.72 -6.46
N GLY A 68 14.90 -7.05 -7.15
CA GLY A 68 14.96 -6.84 -8.60
C GLY A 68 14.08 -7.81 -9.39
N ASN A 69 13.76 -8.98 -8.84
CA ASN A 69 12.96 -10.02 -9.49
C ASN A 69 11.77 -10.45 -8.65
N ASN A 70 11.96 -10.73 -7.36
CA ASN A 70 10.94 -11.23 -6.45
C ASN A 70 10.96 -10.49 -5.11
N PHE A 71 9.87 -10.58 -4.37
CA PHE A 71 9.87 -10.20 -2.97
C PHE A 71 10.52 -11.29 -2.12
N ASP A 72 11.30 -10.85 -1.12
CA ASP A 72 11.78 -11.73 -0.08
C ASP A 72 10.61 -12.05 0.88
N HIS A 73 10.09 -13.27 0.77
CA HIS A 73 8.94 -13.72 1.57
C HIS A 73 9.20 -13.70 3.09
N GLU A 74 10.45 -13.90 3.51
CA GLU A 74 10.82 -13.87 4.93
C GLU A 74 10.89 -12.44 5.49
N LYS A 75 10.99 -11.44 4.61
CA LYS A 75 11.05 -10.02 4.99
C LYS A 75 9.69 -9.33 5.06
N PHE A 76 8.60 -10.03 4.77
CA PHE A 76 7.27 -9.49 5.01
C PHE A 76 7.03 -9.32 6.50
N LYS A 77 6.75 -8.08 6.91
CA LYS A 77 6.42 -7.78 8.30
C LYS A 77 5.47 -6.60 8.40
N ILE A 78 4.61 -6.68 9.40
CA ILE A 78 3.77 -5.56 9.82
C ILE A 78 4.68 -4.50 10.45
N VAL A 79 4.49 -3.24 10.06
CA VAL A 79 5.31 -2.12 10.54
C VAL A 79 4.45 -0.94 10.96
N SER A 80 4.95 -0.14 11.90
CA SER A 80 4.46 1.22 12.10
C SER A 80 5.26 2.17 11.20
N VAL A 81 4.60 3.21 10.68
CA VAL A 81 5.21 4.17 9.76
C VAL A 81 5.15 5.58 10.33
N ASP A 82 6.12 6.41 9.96
CA ASP A 82 6.22 7.78 10.42
C ASP A 82 5.12 8.69 9.84
N ASN A 83 4.99 9.90 10.39
CA ASN A 83 3.98 10.86 9.95
C ASN A 83 4.13 11.26 8.47
N LYS A 84 5.33 11.16 7.88
CA LYS A 84 5.53 11.50 6.47
C LYS A 84 4.84 10.47 5.58
N ILE A 85 5.04 9.18 5.84
CA ILE A 85 4.38 8.10 5.12
C ILE A 85 2.87 8.14 5.35
N GLN A 86 2.42 8.35 6.59
CA GLN A 86 0.99 8.51 6.89
C GLN A 86 0.37 9.64 6.07
N ASN A 87 1.04 10.80 5.96
CA ASN A 87 0.56 11.92 5.16
C ASN A 87 0.51 11.60 3.66
N ILE A 88 1.53 10.91 3.12
CA ILE A 88 1.54 10.49 1.70
C ILE A 88 0.35 9.57 1.42
N SER A 89 0.09 8.63 2.32
CA SER A 89 -1.02 7.69 2.24
C SER A 89 -2.38 8.37 2.32
N THR A 90 -2.61 9.17 3.37
CA THR A 90 -3.86 9.91 3.56
C THR A 90 -4.16 10.81 2.36
N ASN A 91 -3.15 11.50 1.83
CA ASN A 91 -3.29 12.33 0.63
C ASN A 91 -3.60 11.50 -0.63
N PHE A 92 -3.10 10.26 -0.72
CA PHE A 92 -3.48 9.36 -1.80
C PHE A 92 -4.97 9.02 -1.72
N PHE A 93 -5.46 8.54 -0.58
CA PHE A 93 -6.86 8.11 -0.45
C PHE A 93 -7.86 9.27 -0.54
N LYS A 94 -7.54 10.46 -0.01
CA LYS A 94 -8.36 11.67 -0.20
C LYS A 94 -8.54 12.06 -1.67
N LYS A 95 -7.57 11.76 -2.54
CA LYS A 95 -7.67 12.01 -3.98
C LYS A 95 -8.41 10.90 -4.73
N HIS A 96 -8.65 9.76 -4.09
CA HIS A 96 -9.25 8.57 -4.67
C HIS A 96 -10.41 8.06 -3.80
N THR A 97 -11.30 8.97 -3.37
CA THR A 97 -12.41 8.62 -2.46
C THR A 97 -13.35 7.54 -2.99
N LYS A 98 -13.45 7.38 -4.31
CA LYS A 98 -14.21 6.29 -4.95
C LYS A 98 -13.73 4.90 -4.55
N LEU A 99 -12.47 4.74 -4.14
CA LEU A 99 -11.95 3.44 -3.67
C LEU A 99 -12.64 2.97 -2.39
N PHE A 100 -13.21 3.89 -1.60
CA PHE A 100 -13.92 3.54 -0.37
C PHE A 100 -15.21 2.74 -0.63
N GLU A 101 -15.83 2.88 -1.80
CA GLU A 101 -17.05 2.15 -2.18
C GLU A 101 -16.86 0.63 -2.21
N ASN A 102 -15.63 0.18 -2.48
CA ASN A 102 -15.27 -1.24 -2.54
C ASN A 102 -14.27 -1.63 -1.44
N SER A 103 -14.34 -0.96 -0.29
CA SER A 103 -13.43 -1.16 0.84
C SER A 103 -14.08 -1.93 1.99
N VAL A 104 -13.28 -2.41 2.92
CA VAL A 104 -13.77 -2.95 4.20
C VAL A 104 -14.11 -1.86 5.23
N LEU A 105 -13.88 -0.59 4.88
CA LEU A 105 -14.03 0.54 5.79
C LEU A 105 -15.50 0.80 6.09
N SER A 106 -15.81 1.02 7.37
CA SER A 106 -17.14 1.47 7.77
C SER A 106 -17.34 2.96 7.46
N SER A 107 -18.58 3.42 7.49
CA SER A 107 -18.89 4.85 7.33
C SER A 107 -18.20 5.73 8.37
N ILE A 108 -17.95 5.21 9.59
CA ILE A 108 -17.23 5.97 10.63
C ILE A 108 -15.73 6.09 10.30
N ASP A 109 -15.12 5.07 9.69
CA ASP A 109 -13.72 5.11 9.29
C ASP A 109 -13.52 6.09 8.13
N ILE A 110 -14.39 6.02 7.12
CA ILE A 110 -14.40 6.95 5.99
C ILE A 110 -14.55 8.40 6.47
N PHE A 111 -15.45 8.63 7.44
CA PHE A 111 -15.66 9.94 8.03
C PHE A 111 -14.41 10.48 8.75
N LYS A 112 -13.67 9.63 9.46
CA LYS A 112 -12.40 10.03 10.12
C LYS A 112 -11.34 10.39 9.08
N ILE A 113 -11.12 9.53 8.09
CA ILE A 113 -10.07 9.70 7.05
C ILE A 113 -10.31 10.96 6.20
N SER A 114 -11.58 11.28 5.92
CA SER A 114 -11.94 12.44 5.10
C SER A 114 -11.84 13.80 5.80
N ARG A 115 -11.63 13.84 7.13
CA ARG A 115 -11.58 15.07 7.94
C ARG A 115 -10.19 15.48 8.45
N VAL A 116 -9.21 14.58 8.45
CA VAL A 116 -7.78 14.93 8.63
C VAL A 116 -7.30 15.70 7.41
#